data_AF-A0A3S2AUS0-F1
#
_entry.id   AF-A0A3S2AUS0-F1
#
_cell.length_a   1.000
_cell.length_b   1.000
_cell.length_c   1.000
_cell.angle_alpha   90.00
_cell.angle_beta   90.00
_cell.angle_gamma   90.00
#
_symmetry.space_group_name_H-M   'P 1'
#
loop_
_entity.id
_entity.type
_entity.pdbx_description
1 polymer ?
#
loop_
_entity_poly.entity_id
_entity_poly.type
_entity_poly.pdbx_seq_one_letter_code
_entity_poly.pdbx_strand_id
1 'polypeptide(L)'
;LAGGTKKNVWLAGAVAAEGSGVVPNITSGEGGIGDWSEADIANYLETGFTPDFDSVGGAMVDVQRNMAELAPQDRAAIAAYLKAIPAHPNGYPARKRAN
;
A
#
# COMPACT_ATOMS: atom_id res chain seq x y z
N LEU A 1 11.02 19.09 -19.33
CA LEU A 1 11.88 18.28 -18.44
C LEU A 1 11.22 16.92 -18.29
N ALA A 2 11.79 15.86 -18.87
CA ALA A 2 11.20 14.52 -18.78
C ALA A 2 11.44 13.97 -17.35
N GLY A 3 10.37 13.75 -16.60
CA GLY A 3 10.43 13.14 -15.27
C GLY A 3 10.79 11.65 -15.35
N GLY A 4 11.69 11.18 -14.48
CA GLY A 4 12.08 9.78 -14.36
C GLY A 4 11.70 9.17 -13.00
N THR A 5 11.66 7.85 -12.91
CA THR A 5 11.34 7.13 -11.67
C THR A 5 12.47 7.28 -10.63
N LYS A 6 12.12 7.74 -9.43
CA LYS A 6 13.05 7.81 -8.29
C LYS A 6 13.17 6.42 -7.65
N LYS A 7 14.18 5.66 -8.06
CA LYS A 7 14.38 4.24 -7.62
C LYS A 7 14.51 4.07 -6.10
N ASN A 8 14.99 5.09 -5.38
CA ASN A 8 15.16 5.04 -3.93
C ASN A 8 13.85 5.18 -3.14
N VAL A 9 12.74 5.57 -3.78
CA VAL A 9 11.40 5.69 -3.19
C VAL A 9 10.36 4.90 -3.99
N TRP A 10 10.81 3.87 -4.72
CA TRP A 10 9.92 2.99 -5.44
C TRP A 10 8.97 2.29 -4.46
N LEU A 11 7.66 2.37 -4.71
CA LEU A 11 6.59 1.87 -3.84
C LEU A 11 6.54 2.47 -2.43
N ALA A 12 7.30 3.55 -2.18
CA ALA A 12 7.36 4.23 -0.89
C ALA A 12 6.29 5.32 -0.73
N GLY A 13 5.14 5.16 -1.39
CA GLY A 13 4.04 6.11 -1.42
C GLY A 13 4.10 7.14 -2.55
N ALA A 14 3.10 8.01 -2.59
CA ALA A 14 3.00 9.12 -3.54
C ALA A 14 1.99 10.18 -3.07
N VAL A 15 2.04 11.38 -3.64
CA VAL A 15 0.90 12.30 -3.56
C VAL A 15 -0.28 11.67 -4.31
N ALA A 16 -1.45 11.61 -3.68
CA ALA A 16 -2.63 11.01 -4.31
C ALA A 16 -2.99 11.77 -5.59
N ALA A 17 -3.22 11.02 -6.68
CA ALA A 17 -3.59 11.60 -7.98
C ALA A 17 -4.93 12.38 -7.91
N GLU A 18 -5.78 12.00 -6.97
CA GLU A 18 -7.09 12.61 -6.68
C GLU A 18 -6.97 13.99 -6.01
N GLY A 19 -5.76 14.42 -5.64
CA GLY A 19 -5.46 15.79 -5.17
C GLY A 19 -5.57 16.01 -3.66
N SER A 20 -6.25 15.14 -2.92
CA SER A 20 -6.29 15.17 -1.46
C SER A 20 -5.70 13.88 -0.87
N GLY A 21 -4.68 14.02 -0.03
CA GLY A 21 -4.07 12.90 0.69
C GLY A 21 -2.78 12.35 0.07
N VAL A 22 -2.32 11.25 0.66
CA VAL A 22 -1.06 10.58 0.35
C VAL A 22 -1.35 9.09 0.22
N VAL A 23 -0.84 8.47 -0.84
CA VAL A 23 -0.80 7.01 -0.98
C VAL A 23 0.32 6.50 -0.06
N PRO A 24 0.04 5.58 0.86
CA PRO A 24 1.02 5.12 1.84
C PRO A 24 2.16 4.33 1.21
N ASN A 25 3.24 4.16 1.98
CA ASN A 25 4.32 3.25 1.65
C ASN A 25 3.79 1.80 1.68
N ILE A 26 4.07 0.99 0.67
CA ILE A 26 3.67 -0.44 0.64
C ILE A 26 4.88 -1.38 0.72
N THR A 27 6.04 -0.85 1.10
CA THR A 27 7.24 -1.64 1.42
C THR A 27 7.29 -1.92 2.93
N SER A 28 8.25 -2.74 3.37
CA SER A 28 8.49 -3.00 4.79
C SER A 28 9.19 -1.85 5.54
N GLY A 29 9.32 -0.67 4.93
CA GLY A 29 9.93 0.50 5.56
C GLY A 29 8.97 1.32 6.44
N GLU A 30 9.47 2.43 6.98
CA GLU A 30 8.71 3.32 7.88
C GLU A 30 7.37 3.75 7.26
N GLY A 31 6.30 3.66 8.07
CA GLY A 31 4.94 4.02 7.66
C GLY A 31 4.36 3.15 6.55
N GLY A 32 4.96 1.98 6.29
CA GLY A 32 4.46 0.98 5.36
C GLY A 32 3.93 -0.28 6.02
N ILE A 33 3.94 -1.39 5.29
CA ILE A 33 3.34 -2.67 5.68
C ILE A 33 4.34 -3.63 6.35
N GLY A 34 5.37 -3.07 7.00
CA GLY A 34 6.41 -3.84 7.67
C GLY A 34 5.87 -4.78 8.74
N ASP A 35 4.91 -4.28 9.53
CA ASP A 35 4.29 -4.99 10.65
C ASP A 35 3.18 -5.97 10.22
N TRP A 36 2.75 -5.92 8.96
CA TRP A 36 1.73 -6.82 8.43
C TRP A 36 2.36 -8.15 8.02
N SER A 37 1.69 -9.25 8.33
CA SER A 37 2.02 -10.57 7.79
C SER A 37 1.59 -10.70 6.33
N GLU A 38 2.07 -11.73 5.62
CA GLU A 38 1.57 -12.02 4.26
C GLU A 38 0.06 -12.34 4.26
N ALA A 39 -0.42 -13.01 5.32
CA ALA A 39 -1.83 -13.31 5.49
C ALA A 39 -2.66 -12.04 5.68
N ASP A 40 -2.14 -11.06 6.44
CA ASP A 40 -2.80 -9.76 6.62
C ASP A 40 -2.94 -9.00 5.30
N ILE A 41 -1.89 -9.01 4.47
CA ILE A 41 -1.92 -8.37 3.15
C ILE A 41 -2.94 -9.09 2.24
N ALA A 42 -2.93 -10.42 2.22
CA ALA A 42 -3.88 -11.19 1.42
C ALA A 42 -5.33 -10.96 1.87
N ASN A 43 -5.58 -10.92 3.17
CA ASN A 43 -6.89 -10.63 3.77
C ASN A 43 -7.35 -9.20 3.46
N TYR A 44 -6.44 -8.22 3.48
CA TYR A 44 -6.75 -6.86 3.07
C TYR A 44 -7.16 -6.80 1.59
N LEU A 45 -6.46 -7.51 0.71
CA LEU A 45 -6.82 -7.57 -0.72
C LEU A 45 -8.18 -8.26 -0.93
N GLU A 46 -8.54 -9.22 -0.09
CA GLU A 46 -9.82 -9.92 -0.12
C GLU A 46 -10.99 -9.10 0.43
N THR A 47 -10.78 -8.44 1.57
CA THR A 47 -11.88 -7.89 2.39
C THR A 47 -11.90 -6.37 2.45
N GLY A 48 -10.76 -5.73 2.18
CA GLY A 48 -10.56 -4.30 2.36
C GLY A 48 -10.34 -3.86 3.80
N PHE A 49 -10.22 -4.78 4.76
CA PHE A 49 -9.91 -4.44 6.15
C PHE A 49 -8.42 -4.57 6.44
N THR A 50 -7.89 -3.56 7.10
CA THR A 50 -6.55 -3.55 7.68
C THR A 50 -6.50 -4.45 8.93
N PRO A 51 -5.31 -4.87 9.39
CA PRO A 51 -5.15 -5.67 10.60
C PRO A 51 -5.67 -4.99 11.88
N ASP A 52 -5.72 -3.67 11.88
CA ASP A 52 -6.27 -2.83 12.94
C ASP A 52 -7.76 -2.50 12.75
N PHE A 53 -8.45 -3.23 11.85
CA PHE A 53 -9.88 -3.13 11.55
C PHE A 53 -10.34 -1.79 10.94
N ASP A 54 -9.42 -0.96 10.47
CA ASP A 54 -9.75 0.16 9.57
C ASP A 54 -10.09 -0.38 8.17
N SER A 55 -10.84 0.38 7.39
CA SER A 55 -11.31 -0.02 6.05
C SER A 55 -10.65 0.78 4.93
N VAL A 56 -10.48 0.13 3.78
CA VAL A 56 -10.01 0.76 2.56
C VAL A 56 -10.91 1.92 2.13
N GLY A 57 -10.30 3.04 1.74
CA GLY A 57 -11.00 4.24 1.26
C GLY A 57 -10.43 4.79 -0.05
N GLY A 58 -11.10 5.81 -0.60
CA GLY A 58 -10.69 6.48 -1.84
C GLY A 58 -10.68 5.55 -3.06
N ALA A 59 -9.82 5.82 -4.06
CA ALA A 59 -9.71 4.96 -5.24
C ALA A 59 -9.26 3.52 -4.95
N MET A 60 -8.71 3.23 -3.76
CA MET A 60 -8.29 1.87 -3.41
C MET A 60 -9.49 0.92 -3.22
N VAL A 61 -10.70 1.43 -2.99
CA VAL A 61 -11.92 0.62 -2.88
C VAL A 61 -12.19 -0.19 -4.15
N ASP A 62 -12.12 0.44 -5.32
CA ASP A 62 -12.39 -0.25 -6.58
C ASP A 62 -11.25 -1.21 -6.95
N VAL A 63 -10.00 -0.87 -6.62
CA VAL A 63 -8.86 -1.78 -6.77
C VAL A 63 -9.09 -3.02 -5.90
N GLN A 64 -9.36 -2.85 -4.62
CA GLN A 64 -9.59 -3.95 -3.69
C GLN A 64 -10.73 -4.86 -4.16
N ARG A 65 -11.86 -4.31 -4.62
CA ARG A 65 -12.97 -5.12 -5.15
C ARG A 65 -12.53 -6.04 -6.29
N ASN A 66 -11.71 -5.55 -7.22
CA ASN A 66 -11.16 -6.37 -8.29
C ASN A 66 -10.16 -7.41 -7.77
N MET A 67 -9.35 -7.05 -6.76
CA MET A 67 -8.40 -7.98 -6.13
C MET A 67 -9.11 -9.10 -5.38
N ALA A 68 -10.31 -8.85 -4.85
CA ALA A 68 -11.12 -9.85 -4.16
C ALA A 68 -11.58 -10.98 -5.09
N GLU A 69 -11.72 -10.72 -6.40
CA GLU A 69 -12.09 -11.71 -7.42
C GLU A 69 -10.95 -12.66 -7.79
N LEU A 70 -9.71 -12.35 -7.39
CA LEU A 70 -8.56 -13.23 -7.63
C LEU A 70 -8.65 -14.49 -6.78
N ALA A 71 -8.05 -15.57 -7.29
CA ALA A 71 -7.90 -16.79 -6.50
C ALA A 71 -7.05 -16.51 -5.24
N PRO A 72 -7.31 -17.20 -4.11
CA PRO A 72 -6.55 -16.99 -2.88
C PRO A 72 -5.02 -17.11 -3.06
N GLN A 73 -4.59 -18.00 -3.96
CA GLN A 73 -3.17 -18.23 -4.28
C GLN A 73 -2.52 -17.02 -4.97
N ASP A 74 -3.27 -16.31 -5.82
CA ASP A 74 -2.76 -15.11 -6.50
C ASP A 74 -2.60 -13.95 -5.50
N ARG A 75 -3.57 -13.76 -4.59
CA ARG A 75 -3.45 -12.78 -3.50
C ARG A 75 -2.27 -13.09 -2.58
N ALA A 76 -2.05 -14.37 -2.27
CA ALA A 76 -0.88 -14.81 -1.51
C ALA A 76 0.44 -14.53 -2.25
N ALA A 77 0.49 -14.75 -3.57
CA ALA A 77 1.67 -14.44 -4.37
C ALA A 77 1.98 -12.92 -4.39
N ILE A 78 0.95 -12.07 -4.46
CA ILE A 78 1.09 -10.62 -4.35
C ILE A 78 1.64 -10.23 -2.96
N ALA A 79 1.10 -10.82 -1.89
CA ALA A 79 1.58 -10.57 -0.53
C ALA A 79 3.06 -10.96 -0.37
N ALA A 80 3.44 -12.15 -0.82
CA ALA A 80 4.82 -12.62 -0.80
C ALA A 80 5.75 -11.69 -1.60
N TYR A 81 5.31 -11.24 -2.77
CA TYR A 81 6.08 -10.27 -3.58
C TYR A 81 6.29 -8.95 -2.83
N LEU A 82 5.25 -8.40 -2.21
CA LEU A 82 5.35 -7.15 -1.44
C LEU A 82 6.29 -7.29 -0.24
N LYS A 83 6.29 -8.43 0.46
CA LYS A 83 7.24 -8.69 1.55
C LYS A 83 8.68 -8.89 1.07
N ALA A 84 8.89 -9.40 -0.15
CA ALA A 84 10.22 -9.59 -0.72
C ALA A 84 10.89 -8.28 -1.17
N ILE A 85 10.14 -7.18 -1.31
CA ILE A 85 10.68 -5.88 -1.71
C ILE A 85 11.51 -5.28 -0.56
N PRO A 86 12.73 -4.78 -0.83
CA PRO A 86 13.53 -4.09 0.17
C PRO A 86 12.76 -2.93 0.83
N ALA A 87 12.97 -2.77 2.14
CA ALA A 87 12.39 -1.65 2.86
C ALA A 87 12.90 -0.31 2.29
N HIS A 88 11.98 0.58 1.94
CA HIS A 88 12.29 1.94 1.51
C HIS A 88 11.84 2.96 2.57
N PRO A 89 12.62 4.03 2.81
CA PRO A 89 12.18 5.13 3.68
C PRO A 89 10.87 5.73 3.17
N ASN A 90 10.04 6.25 4.08
CA ASN A 90 8.78 6.90 3.69
C ASN A 90 9.07 8.12 2.79
N GLY A 91 8.74 7.99 1.50
CA GLY A 91 8.98 9.07 0.53
C GLY A 91 7.97 10.21 0.66
N TYR A 92 6.82 9.93 1.27
CA TYR A 92 5.67 10.82 1.34
C TYR A 92 5.00 10.69 2.71
N PRO A 93 5.46 11.43 3.73
CA PRO A 93 4.83 11.40 5.05
C PRO A 93 3.42 11.98 4.98
N ALA A 94 2.49 11.41 5.76
CA ALA A 94 1.16 11.96 5.92
C ALA A 94 1.26 13.42 6.41
N ARG A 95 0.45 14.33 5.86
CA ARG A 95 0.38 15.70 6.39
C ARG A 95 -0.05 15.65 7.85
N LYS A 96 0.78 16.16 8.76
CA LYS A 96 0.34 16.49 10.12
C LYS A 96 -0.92 17.36 9.99
N ARG A 97 -2.02 16.96 10.63
CA ARG A 97 -3.17 17.86 10.80
C ARG A 97 -2.65 19.11 11.52
N ALA A 98 -2.91 20.28 10.93
CA ALA A 98 -2.69 21.52 11.66
C ALA A 98 -3.62 21.52 12.88
N ASN A 99 -3.06 21.79 14.05
CA ASN A 99 -3.82 21.98 15.29
C ASN A 99 -4.76 23.18 15.16
#